data_AF-A0A444YN59-F1
#
_entry.id   AF-A0A444YN59-F1
#
_cell.length_a   1.000
_cell.length_b   1.000
_cell.length_c   1.000
_cell.angle_alpha   90.00
_cell.angle_beta   90.00
_cell.angle_gamma   90.00
#
_symmetry.space_group_name_H-M   'P 1'
#
loop_
_entity.id
_entity.type
_entity.pdbx_description
1 polymer ?
#
loop_
_entity_poly.entity_id
_entity_poly.type
_entity_poly.pdbx_seq_one_letter_code
_entity_poly.pdbx_strand_id
1 'polypeptide(L)'
;MSAALLSRFDLIFILLDKPDELLDKRLSEHIMSLHAGTGQRSLALKKRRGDPLPESRTVVSQNGESGVNLGVRSGSLVSRLRLDPQRDRDFVPLPSQLLRKYIAYARSFVFPRMSKPAADILQKFYLKLRDHNTSADGTPITARQLESLVRLAEARARVELREEITAQDALDVVEIMKESLYDKYVDEHGIVDFGRSGGMSQQKEAKRFLNALNKQSELEQKDCFSISEIYNLADRISLKVPDIDTFIDNLNSVGYLLKKGPKTYQVLSSSYSRSQSFRTRG
;
A
#
# COMPACT_ATOMS: atom_id res chain seq x y z
N MET A 1 12.51 12.10 7.94
CA MET A 1 13.78 11.86 7.21
C MET A 1 13.87 12.84 6.05
N SER A 2 15.07 13.25 5.61
CA SER A 2 15.18 14.12 4.44
C SER A 2 14.82 13.37 3.15
N ALA A 3 14.16 14.04 2.21
CA ALA A 3 13.81 13.46 0.90
C ALA A 3 15.03 12.88 0.16
N ALA A 4 16.21 13.48 0.39
CA ALA A 4 17.49 13.03 -0.16
C ALA A 4 17.97 11.68 0.41
N LEU A 5 17.66 11.36 1.67
CA LEU A 5 17.97 10.05 2.26
C LEU A 5 16.96 8.98 1.84
N LEU A 6 15.68 9.33 1.76
CA LEU A 6 14.64 8.40 1.30
C LEU A 6 14.89 7.93 -0.14
N SER A 7 15.37 8.83 -1.00
CA SER A 7 15.76 8.52 -2.39
C SER A 7 16.94 7.53 -2.49
N ARG A 8 17.64 7.25 -1.37
CA ARG A 8 18.75 6.30 -1.34
C ARG A 8 18.35 4.86 -1.02
N PHE A 9 17.08 4.59 -0.77
CA PHE A 9 16.61 3.23 -0.60
C PHE A 9 16.01 2.74 -1.92
N ASP A 10 16.36 1.51 -2.30
CA ASP A 10 15.87 0.91 -3.54
C ASP A 10 14.44 0.36 -3.35
N LEU A 11 14.11 -0.12 -2.14
CA LEU A 11 12.76 -0.52 -1.71
C LEU A 11 12.51 -0.03 -0.28
N ILE A 12 11.29 0.45 0.00
CA ILE A 12 10.83 0.81 1.33
C ILE A 12 9.53 0.05 1.59
N PHE A 13 9.45 -0.72 2.66
CA PHE A 13 8.21 -1.38 3.06
C PHE A 13 7.68 -0.72 4.31
N ILE A 14 6.43 -0.24 4.25
CA ILE A 14 5.74 0.28 5.43
C ILE A 14 4.99 -0.89 6.06
N LEU A 15 5.40 -1.24 7.27
CA LEU A 15 4.67 -2.18 8.10
C LEU A 15 3.68 -1.38 8.95
N LEU A 16 2.41 -1.44 8.55
CA LEU A 16 1.32 -0.86 9.33
C LEU A 16 0.77 -1.93 10.27
N ASP A 17 0.68 -1.59 11.54
CA ASP A 17 -0.04 -2.40 12.51
C ASP A 17 -1.54 -2.15 12.31
N LYS A 18 -2.23 -3.13 11.71
CA LYS A 18 -3.68 -3.07 11.48
C LYS A 18 -4.33 -4.08 12.43
N PRO A 19 -5.31 -3.67 13.25
CA PRO A 19 -5.98 -4.59 14.16
C PRO A 19 -6.71 -5.67 13.35
N ASP A 20 -6.36 -6.92 13.58
CA ASP A 20 -6.98 -8.09 12.94
C ASP A 20 -7.00 -9.23 13.96
N GLU A 21 -8.17 -9.44 14.58
CA GLU A 21 -8.35 -10.42 15.66
C GLU A 21 -7.88 -11.84 15.26
N LEU A 22 -8.05 -12.23 13.99
CA LEU A 22 -7.65 -13.55 13.52
C LEU A 22 -6.14 -13.67 13.41
N LEU A 23 -5.49 -12.62 12.88
CA LEU A 23 -4.04 -12.55 12.76
C LEU A 23 -3.38 -12.45 14.13
N ASP A 24 -3.93 -11.60 15.01
CA ASP A 24 -3.43 -11.37 16.37
C ASP A 24 -3.53 -12.63 17.22
N LYS A 25 -4.63 -13.38 17.10
CA LYS A 25 -4.80 -14.67 17.76
C LYS A 25 -3.75 -15.69 17.29
N ARG A 26 -3.56 -15.83 15.97
CA ARG A 26 -2.56 -16.76 15.40
C ARG A 26 -1.14 -16.39 15.83
N LEU A 27 -0.82 -15.11 15.83
CA LEU A 27 0.49 -14.60 16.26
C LEU A 27 0.71 -14.88 17.75
N SER A 28 -0.29 -14.62 18.59
CA SER A 28 -0.25 -14.88 20.02
C SER A 28 -0.06 -16.36 20.33
N GLU A 29 -0.86 -17.24 19.71
CA GLU A 29 -0.74 -18.70 19.84
C GLU A 29 0.67 -19.17 19.43
N HIS A 30 1.19 -18.65 18.32
CA HIS A 30 2.54 -18.97 17.85
C HIS A 30 3.62 -18.56 18.86
N ILE A 31 3.58 -17.33 19.36
CA ILE A 31 4.53 -16.83 20.37
C ILE A 31 4.44 -17.66 21.65
N MET A 32 3.24 -17.93 22.14
CA MET A 32 3.03 -18.78 23.32
C MET A 32 3.63 -20.17 23.12
N SER A 33 3.48 -20.78 21.93
CA SER A 33 4.04 -22.10 21.62
C SER A 33 5.58 -22.13 21.65
N LEU A 34 6.22 -21.05 21.17
CA LEU A 34 7.68 -20.90 21.19
C LEU A 34 8.23 -20.74 22.61
N HIS A 35 7.52 -19.97 23.44
CA HIS A 35 7.94 -19.67 24.81
C HIS A 35 7.54 -20.74 25.84
N ALA A 36 6.56 -21.60 25.55
CA ALA A 36 6.14 -22.71 26.42
C ALA A 36 7.17 -23.85 26.57
N GLY A 37 8.43 -23.65 26.15
CA GLY A 37 9.51 -24.62 26.36
C GLY A 37 9.55 -25.78 25.37
N THR A 38 8.78 -25.73 24.28
CA THR A 38 8.88 -26.69 23.17
C THR A 38 9.87 -26.21 22.09
N GLY A 39 10.89 -25.45 22.50
CA GLY A 39 11.92 -24.92 21.63
C GLY A 39 12.81 -26.02 21.07
N GLN A 40 12.74 -26.22 19.75
CA GLN A 40 13.79 -26.87 18.95
C GLN A 40 14.22 -28.27 19.40
N ARG A 41 13.30 -29.24 19.39
CA ARG A 41 13.68 -30.56 18.85
C ARG A 41 13.20 -30.57 17.42
N SER A 42 14.16 -30.42 16.51
CA SER A 42 14.13 -30.87 15.11
C SER A 42 12.76 -31.36 14.61
N LEU A 43 12.29 -30.80 13.49
CA LEU A 43 11.30 -31.40 12.59
C LEU A 43 11.80 -32.74 11.96
N ALA A 44 12.53 -33.54 12.74
CA ALA A 44 12.98 -34.88 12.45
C ALA A 44 12.78 -35.69 13.75
N LEU A 45 11.99 -36.75 13.63
CA LEU A 45 11.70 -37.80 14.63
C LEU A 45 10.75 -37.45 15.81
N LYS A 46 9.43 -37.59 15.56
CA LYS A 46 8.55 -38.27 16.53
C LYS A 46 7.38 -39.01 15.86
N LYS A 47 7.69 -39.95 14.95
CA LYS A 47 6.83 -41.13 14.75
C LYS A 47 7.22 -42.17 15.80
N ARG A 48 6.74 -42.01 17.04
CA ARG A 48 6.76 -43.11 18.01
C ARG A 48 5.40 -43.79 17.97
N ARG A 49 5.46 -45.07 17.62
CA ARG A 49 4.37 -46.05 17.58
C ARG A 49 3.76 -46.22 18.97
N GLY A 50 2.44 -46.39 19.01
CA GLY A 50 1.69 -46.96 20.14
C GLY A 50 1.34 -45.97 21.25
N ASP A 51 0.18 -45.33 21.14
CA ASP A 51 -0.92 -45.47 22.12
C ASP A 51 -2.16 -44.68 21.64
N PRO A 52 -3.39 -45.18 21.89
CA PRO A 52 -4.63 -44.59 21.39
C PRO A 52 -5.20 -43.55 22.36
N LEU A 53 -5.61 -42.38 21.85
CA LEU A 53 -6.42 -41.40 22.59
C LEU A 53 -7.47 -40.80 21.63
N PRO A 54 -8.58 -40.23 22.16
CA PRO A 54 -9.92 -40.75 21.97
C PRO A 54 -10.65 -39.98 20.87
N GLU A 55 -11.56 -40.68 20.22
CA GLU A 55 -12.54 -40.09 19.31
C GLU A 55 -13.38 -39.04 20.07
N SER A 56 -13.30 -37.80 19.61
CA SER A 56 -14.37 -36.83 19.80
C SER A 56 -14.59 -36.09 18.49
N ARG A 57 -15.45 -36.72 17.69
CA ARG A 57 -16.41 -36.15 16.75
C ARG A 57 -15.93 -34.93 15.98
N THR A 58 -15.48 -35.22 14.76
CA THR A 58 -15.73 -34.39 13.59
C THR A 58 -17.23 -34.07 13.50
N VAL A 59 -17.64 -32.95 14.07
CA VAL A 59 -18.87 -32.29 13.66
C VAL A 59 -18.48 -31.41 12.48
N VAL A 60 -18.84 -31.91 11.31
CA VAL A 60 -18.95 -31.12 10.08
C VAL A 60 -19.92 -29.98 10.38
N SER A 61 -19.40 -28.77 10.51
CA SER A 61 -20.15 -27.55 10.24
C SER A 61 -19.43 -26.83 9.11
N GLN A 62 -19.97 -27.06 7.91
CA GLN A 62 -19.97 -26.12 6.81
C GLN A 62 -20.30 -24.73 7.36
N ASN A 63 -19.47 -23.73 7.04
CA ASN A 63 -19.81 -22.33 6.76
C ASN A 63 -18.61 -21.41 7.06
N GLY A 64 -18.23 -20.61 6.06
CA GLY A 64 -17.46 -19.38 6.26
C GLY A 64 -15.99 -19.46 5.91
N GLU A 65 -15.69 -19.41 4.62
CA GLU A 65 -14.43 -18.85 4.12
C GLU A 65 -14.19 -17.48 4.79
N SER A 66 -13.09 -17.33 5.49
CA SER A 66 -12.54 -16.01 5.85
C SER A 66 -11.03 -16.16 6.05
N GLY A 67 -10.37 -16.61 4.98
CA GLY A 67 -9.01 -16.17 4.74
C GLY A 67 -9.04 -14.65 4.61
N VAL A 68 -8.02 -13.98 5.14
CA VAL A 68 -7.82 -12.53 5.06
C VAL A 68 -7.95 -12.11 3.59
N ASN A 69 -9.14 -11.65 3.21
CA ASN A 69 -9.42 -10.98 1.95
C ASN A 69 -8.88 -9.55 2.06
N LEU A 70 -7.56 -9.43 2.17
CA LEU A 70 -6.89 -8.37 1.43
C LEU A 70 -7.37 -8.58 -0.01
N GLY A 71 -7.84 -7.56 -0.72
CA GLY A 71 -8.43 -7.70 -2.08
C GLY A 71 -7.41 -8.23 -3.11
N VAL A 72 -6.96 -9.46 -2.93
CA VAL A 72 -5.84 -10.07 -3.63
C VAL A 72 -6.41 -10.59 -4.93
N ARG A 73 -6.16 -9.82 -5.99
CA ARG A 73 -6.50 -10.24 -7.35
C ARG A 73 -5.91 -11.64 -7.59
N SER A 74 -6.75 -12.57 -8.05
CA SER A 74 -6.34 -13.91 -8.46
C SER A 74 -5.22 -13.77 -9.49
N GLY A 75 -3.97 -14.02 -9.09
CA GLY A 75 -2.76 -13.78 -9.88
C GLY A 75 -1.64 -12.97 -9.22
N SER A 76 -1.87 -12.38 -8.03
CA SER A 76 -0.81 -11.65 -7.32
C SER A 76 0.36 -12.56 -6.90
N LEU A 77 1.56 -11.99 -6.80
CA LEU A 77 2.75 -12.62 -6.23
C LEU A 77 2.50 -13.10 -4.81
N VAL A 78 1.75 -12.35 -4.01
CA VAL A 78 1.42 -12.73 -2.62
C VAL A 78 0.64 -14.04 -2.58
N SER A 79 -0.35 -14.22 -3.45
CA SER A 79 -1.09 -15.49 -3.54
C SER A 79 -0.22 -16.66 -3.96
N ARG A 80 0.75 -16.43 -4.85
CA ARG A 80 1.68 -17.49 -5.31
C ARG A 80 2.67 -17.92 -4.25
N LEU A 81 3.09 -17.01 -3.37
CA LEU A 81 4.11 -17.26 -2.34
C LEU A 81 3.52 -17.77 -1.01
N ARG A 82 2.20 -17.67 -0.81
CA ARG A 82 1.55 -18.23 0.39
C ARG A 82 1.55 -19.75 0.33
N LEU A 83 1.94 -20.36 1.46
CA LEU A 83 1.80 -21.81 1.65
C LEU A 83 0.32 -22.16 1.73
N ASP A 84 -0.10 -23.08 0.87
CA ASP A 84 -1.46 -23.60 0.86
C ASP A 84 -1.54 -24.80 1.81
N PRO A 85 -2.44 -24.79 2.82
CA PRO A 85 -2.55 -25.89 3.79
C PRO A 85 -2.86 -27.26 3.18
N GLN A 86 -3.49 -27.32 2.01
CA GLN A 86 -3.85 -28.54 1.32
C GLN A 86 -2.77 -28.96 0.32
N ARG A 87 -2.23 -28.01 -0.46
CA ARG A 87 -1.21 -28.33 -1.48
C ARG A 87 0.17 -28.57 -0.89
N ASP A 88 0.53 -27.83 0.15
CA ASP A 88 1.89 -27.78 0.70
C ASP A 88 1.98 -28.50 2.06
N ARG A 89 1.12 -29.51 2.30
CA ARG A 89 1.04 -30.28 3.56
C ARG A 89 2.38 -30.92 3.96
N ASP A 90 3.16 -31.33 2.96
CA ASP A 90 4.47 -31.96 3.15
C ASP A 90 5.63 -30.97 3.00
N PHE A 91 5.37 -29.65 3.13
CA PHE A 91 6.40 -28.63 3.06
C PHE A 91 7.45 -28.85 4.17
N VAL A 92 8.68 -29.17 3.75
CA VAL A 92 9.82 -29.28 4.64
C VAL A 92 10.69 -28.03 4.45
N PRO A 93 10.84 -27.18 5.48
CA PRO A 93 11.72 -26.01 5.40
C PRO A 93 13.15 -26.43 5.07
N LEU A 94 13.82 -25.67 4.19
CA LEU A 94 15.23 -25.92 3.90
C LEU A 94 16.07 -25.74 5.18
N PRO A 95 16.96 -26.70 5.50
CA PRO A 95 17.89 -26.54 6.61
C PRO A 95 18.74 -25.27 6.45
N SER A 96 18.95 -24.53 7.54
CA SER A 96 19.66 -23.25 7.52
C SER A 96 21.06 -23.34 6.92
N GLN A 97 21.78 -24.44 7.16
CA GLN A 97 23.11 -24.68 6.59
C GLN A 97 23.07 -24.88 5.07
N LEU A 98 22.03 -25.57 4.57
CA LEU A 98 21.84 -25.75 3.14
C LEU A 98 21.46 -24.43 2.47
N LEU A 99 20.56 -23.65 3.09
CA LEU A 99 20.18 -22.32 2.59
C LEU A 99 21.39 -21.38 2.47
N ARG A 100 22.28 -21.38 3.46
CA ARG A 100 23.53 -20.58 3.40
C ARG A 100 24.43 -21.02 2.24
N LYS A 101 24.64 -22.32 2.07
CA LYS A 101 25.42 -22.87 0.94
C LYS A 101 24.78 -22.53 -0.40
N TYR A 102 23.46 -22.60 -0.49
CA TYR A 102 22.69 -22.27 -1.69
C TYR A 102 22.85 -20.80 -2.07
N ILE A 103 22.67 -19.88 -1.12
CA ILE A 103 22.84 -18.44 -1.36
C ILE A 103 24.30 -18.13 -1.77
N ALA A 104 25.28 -18.75 -1.11
CA ALA A 104 26.68 -18.58 -1.46
C ALA A 104 26.96 -19.05 -2.90
N TYR A 105 26.47 -20.23 -3.27
CA TYR A 105 26.61 -20.77 -4.63
C TYR A 105 25.96 -19.84 -5.67
N ALA A 106 24.71 -19.45 -5.46
CA ALA A 106 23.97 -18.57 -6.37
C ALA A 106 24.70 -17.23 -6.58
N ARG A 107 25.31 -16.66 -5.53
CA ARG A 107 26.06 -15.40 -5.62
C ARG A 107 27.38 -15.51 -6.38
N SER A 108 28.04 -16.66 -6.31
CA SER A 108 29.37 -16.87 -6.89
C SER A 108 29.34 -17.36 -8.33
N PHE A 109 28.33 -18.15 -8.70
CA PHE A 109 28.31 -18.86 -9.98
C PHE A 109 27.25 -18.39 -10.97
N VAL A 110 26.25 -17.64 -10.53
CA VAL A 110 25.12 -17.25 -11.39
C VAL A 110 25.13 -15.74 -11.65
N PHE A 111 25.29 -15.38 -12.92
CA PHE A 111 25.33 -14.00 -13.40
C PHE A 111 24.25 -13.81 -14.48
N PRO A 112 22.99 -13.55 -14.08
CA PRO A 112 21.88 -13.48 -15.01
C PRO A 112 22.04 -12.35 -16.02
N ARG A 113 21.69 -12.60 -17.28
CA ARG A 113 21.64 -11.60 -18.34
C ARG A 113 20.21 -11.18 -18.64
N MET A 114 20.03 -9.90 -18.95
CA MET A 114 18.72 -9.34 -19.26
C MET A 114 18.23 -9.80 -20.64
N SER A 115 17.04 -10.42 -20.67
CA SER A 115 16.37 -10.71 -21.94
C SER A 115 15.68 -9.46 -22.50
N LYS A 116 15.55 -9.38 -23.83
CA LYS A 116 14.81 -8.31 -24.52
C LYS A 116 13.37 -8.13 -23.98
N PRO A 117 12.54 -9.19 -23.82
CA PRO A 117 11.18 -9.00 -23.32
C PRO A 117 11.13 -8.51 -21.87
N ALA A 118 12.08 -8.90 -21.02
CA ALA A 118 12.16 -8.38 -19.65
C ALA A 118 12.54 -6.89 -19.63
N ALA A 119 13.52 -6.49 -20.45
CA ALA A 119 13.95 -5.09 -20.57
C ALA A 119 12.79 -4.16 -20.99
N ASP A 120 11.98 -4.58 -21.97
CA ASP A 120 10.82 -3.82 -22.43
C ASP A 120 9.79 -3.58 -21.32
N ILE A 121 9.54 -4.59 -20.47
CA ILE A 121 8.60 -4.49 -19.34
C ILE A 121 9.11 -3.47 -18.32
N LEU A 122 10.38 -3.59 -17.91
CA LEU A 122 10.99 -2.68 -16.93
C LEU A 122 11.05 -1.24 -17.46
N GLN A 123 11.40 -1.06 -18.74
CA GLN A 123 11.44 0.26 -19.38
C GLN A 123 10.05 0.90 -19.43
N LYS A 124 9.04 0.16 -19.89
CA LYS A 124 7.64 0.64 -19.95
C LYS A 124 7.15 1.02 -18.55
N PHE A 125 7.48 0.24 -17.53
CA PHE A 125 7.11 0.56 -16.15
C PHE A 125 7.83 1.81 -15.64
N TYR A 126 9.14 1.94 -15.85
CA TYR A 126 9.91 3.12 -15.46
C TYR A 126 9.39 4.41 -16.10
N LEU A 127 9.06 4.38 -17.39
CA LEU A 127 8.49 5.54 -18.09
C LEU A 127 7.13 5.94 -17.51
N LYS A 128 6.25 4.98 -17.22
CA LYS A 128 4.96 5.22 -16.55
C LYS A 128 5.16 5.82 -15.15
N LEU A 129 6.12 5.29 -14.40
CA LEU A 129 6.46 5.79 -13.07
C LEU A 129 6.88 7.27 -13.15
N ARG A 130 7.75 7.59 -14.13
CA ARG A 130 8.30 8.93 -14.36
C ARG A 130 7.23 9.94 -14.75
N ASP A 131 6.30 9.57 -15.63
CA ASP A 131 5.20 10.43 -16.06
C ASP A 131 4.31 10.85 -14.87
N HIS A 132 4.00 9.89 -13.99
CA HIS A 132 3.14 10.09 -12.82
C HIS A 132 3.79 10.91 -11.68
N ASN A 133 5.11 11.06 -11.64
CA ASN A 133 5.81 11.84 -10.59
C ASN A 133 6.08 13.30 -10.98
N THR A 134 5.46 13.81 -12.04
CA THR A 134 5.52 15.23 -12.40
C THR A 134 4.72 16.12 -11.43
N SER A 135 3.95 15.54 -10.51
CA SER A 135 3.22 16.25 -9.44
C SER A 135 4.18 16.66 -8.31
N ALA A 136 4.12 17.95 -7.93
CA ALA A 136 5.17 18.69 -7.22
C ALA A 136 5.63 18.17 -5.83
N ASP A 137 4.90 17.25 -5.19
CA ASP A 137 5.17 16.81 -3.81
C ASP A 137 5.73 15.37 -3.69
N GLY A 138 5.99 14.71 -4.82
CA GLY A 138 6.56 13.36 -4.83
C GLY A 138 8.09 13.34 -4.77
N THR A 139 8.68 12.34 -4.08
CA THR A 139 10.11 12.03 -4.25
C THR A 139 10.43 11.81 -5.74
N PRO A 140 11.39 12.56 -6.32
CA PRO A 140 11.67 12.51 -7.74
C PRO A 140 12.18 11.12 -8.13
N ILE A 141 11.63 10.56 -9.21
CA ILE A 141 12.14 9.31 -9.79
C ILE A 141 13.39 9.64 -10.55
N THR A 142 14.50 9.08 -10.09
CA THR A 142 15.80 9.18 -10.73
C THR A 142 16.10 7.92 -11.53
N ALA A 143 17.11 7.98 -12.40
CA ALA A 143 17.62 6.80 -13.11
C ALA A 143 18.01 5.64 -12.17
N ARG A 144 18.28 5.93 -10.90
CA ARG A 144 18.50 4.94 -9.84
C ARG A 144 17.34 3.97 -9.67
N GLN A 145 16.10 4.40 -9.87
CA GLN A 145 14.93 3.52 -9.76
C GLN A 145 14.93 2.47 -10.88
N LEU A 146 15.41 2.82 -12.08
CA LEU A 146 15.63 1.85 -13.14
C LEU A 146 16.75 0.87 -12.79
N GLU A 147 17.87 1.36 -12.24
CA GLU A 147 18.93 0.47 -11.74
C GLU A 147 18.43 -0.49 -10.66
N SER A 148 17.56 0.00 -9.76
CA SER A 148 16.97 -0.80 -8.68
C SER A 148 16.09 -1.92 -9.25
N LEU A 149 15.25 -1.62 -10.24
CA LEU A 149 14.45 -2.62 -10.95
C LEU A 149 15.32 -3.69 -11.61
N VAL A 150 16.42 -3.29 -12.24
CA VAL A 150 17.36 -4.23 -12.86
C VAL A 150 18.02 -5.13 -11.81
N ARG A 151 18.54 -4.55 -10.71
CA ARG A 151 19.14 -5.32 -9.60
C ARG A 151 18.17 -6.32 -8.98
N LEU A 152 16.91 -5.94 -8.83
CA LEU A 152 15.87 -6.83 -8.29
C LEU A 152 15.54 -7.97 -9.26
N ALA A 153 15.47 -7.70 -10.57
CA ALA A 153 15.22 -8.72 -11.59
C ALA A 153 16.38 -9.72 -11.69
N GLU A 154 17.62 -9.23 -11.63
CA GLU A 154 18.81 -10.07 -11.52
C GLU A 154 18.78 -10.93 -10.26
N ALA A 155 18.44 -10.34 -9.10
CA ALA A 155 18.37 -11.08 -7.85
C ALA A 155 17.32 -12.20 -7.91
N ARG A 156 16.15 -11.95 -8.52
CA ARG A 156 15.11 -12.98 -8.68
C ARG A 156 15.59 -14.15 -9.54
N ALA A 157 16.14 -13.88 -10.72
CA ALA A 157 16.68 -14.92 -11.59
C ALA A 157 17.83 -15.70 -10.92
N ARG A 158 18.69 -14.99 -10.16
CA ARG A 158 19.82 -15.59 -9.44
C ARG A 158 19.40 -16.57 -8.36
N VAL A 159 18.35 -16.27 -7.60
CA VAL A 159 17.84 -17.16 -6.55
C VAL A 159 17.29 -18.47 -7.13
N GLU A 160 16.82 -18.46 -8.37
CA GLU A 160 16.38 -19.66 -9.09
C GLU A 160 17.50 -20.31 -9.94
N LEU A 161 18.75 -19.86 -9.77
CA LEU A 161 19.94 -20.31 -10.51
C LEU A 161 19.81 -20.16 -12.03
N ARG A 162 19.03 -19.19 -12.50
CA ARG A 162 18.82 -18.94 -13.94
C ARG A 162 19.86 -17.95 -14.47
N GLU A 163 20.41 -18.26 -15.64
CA GLU A 163 21.37 -17.40 -16.34
C GLU A 163 20.70 -16.29 -17.19
N GLU A 164 19.38 -16.34 -17.35
CA GLU A 164 18.61 -15.35 -18.09
C GLU A 164 17.42 -14.85 -17.27
N ILE A 165 17.22 -13.52 -17.30
CA ILE A 165 16.08 -12.84 -16.67
C ILE A 165 14.88 -12.94 -17.60
N THR A 166 13.81 -13.58 -17.14
CA THR A 166 12.60 -13.79 -17.92
C THR A 166 11.63 -12.63 -17.80
N ALA A 167 10.65 -12.56 -18.71
CA ALA A 167 9.56 -11.60 -18.62
C ALA A 167 8.75 -11.72 -17.32
N GLN A 168 8.62 -12.94 -16.78
CA GLN A 168 7.90 -13.18 -15.52
C GLN A 168 8.63 -12.56 -14.33
N ASP A 169 9.97 -12.61 -14.31
CA ASP A 169 10.77 -11.97 -13.25
C ASP A 169 10.56 -10.45 -13.24
N ALA A 170 10.51 -9.85 -14.42
CA ALA A 170 10.26 -8.43 -14.56
C ALA A 170 8.87 -8.05 -14.02
N LEU A 171 7.84 -8.88 -14.28
CA LEU A 171 6.49 -8.66 -13.74
C LEU A 171 6.45 -8.77 -12.22
N ASP A 172 7.08 -9.81 -11.66
CA ASP A 172 7.17 -10.02 -10.22
C ASP A 172 7.87 -8.85 -9.52
N VAL A 173 8.96 -8.36 -10.09
CA VAL A 173 9.70 -7.19 -9.55
C VAL A 173 8.89 -5.92 -9.65
N VAL A 174 8.15 -5.72 -10.74
CA VAL A 174 7.24 -4.58 -10.89
C VAL A 174 6.15 -4.62 -9.81
N GLU A 175 5.62 -5.80 -9.49
CA GLU A 175 4.66 -5.97 -8.41
C GLU A 175 5.27 -5.62 -7.05
N ILE A 176 6.46 -6.15 -6.73
CA ILE A 176 7.19 -5.83 -5.49
C ILE A 176 7.45 -4.33 -5.36
N MET A 177 7.88 -3.68 -6.46
CA MET A 177 8.15 -2.25 -6.47
C MET A 177 6.88 -1.44 -6.20
N LYS A 178 5.73 -1.83 -6.79
CA LYS A 178 4.44 -1.19 -6.52
C LYS A 178 4.03 -1.31 -5.05
N GLU A 179 4.19 -2.48 -4.45
CA GLU A 179 3.89 -2.70 -3.02
C GLU A 179 4.83 -1.88 -2.11
N SER A 180 6.09 -1.67 -2.51
CA SER A 180 6.99 -0.80 -1.75
C SER A 180 6.64 0.70 -1.84
N LEU A 181 5.92 1.10 -2.89
CA LEU A 181 5.50 2.49 -3.11
C LEU A 181 4.11 2.77 -2.53
N TYR A 182 3.53 1.84 -1.76
CA TYR A 182 2.15 1.87 -1.24
C TYR A 182 1.79 3.17 -0.51
N ASP A 183 2.75 3.82 0.14
CA ASP A 183 2.59 5.14 0.79
C ASP A 183 2.15 6.27 -0.16
N LYS A 184 2.48 6.19 -1.46
CA LYS A 184 2.04 7.20 -2.43
C LYS A 184 0.57 7.04 -2.83
N TYR A 185 -0.03 5.89 -2.58
CA TYR A 185 -1.32 5.47 -3.17
C TYR A 185 -2.40 5.13 -2.16
N VAL A 186 -2.14 5.23 -0.86
CA VAL A 186 -3.12 4.91 0.18
C VAL A 186 -3.35 6.12 1.05
N ASP A 187 -4.62 6.54 1.08
CA ASP A 187 -5.10 7.56 2.00
C ASP A 187 -5.02 7.07 3.46
N GLU A 188 -5.22 7.98 4.42
CA GLU A 188 -5.28 7.64 5.85
C GLU A 188 -6.37 6.60 6.20
N HIS A 189 -7.18 6.17 5.23
CA HIS A 189 -8.32 5.27 5.39
C HIS A 189 -8.14 3.91 4.70
N GLY A 190 -6.97 3.62 4.11
CA GLY A 190 -6.65 2.28 3.61
C GLY A 190 -7.29 1.92 2.27
N ILE A 191 -7.87 2.88 1.55
CA ILE A 191 -8.39 2.68 0.19
C ILE A 191 -7.25 2.93 -0.80
N VAL A 192 -7.07 1.98 -1.73
CA VAL A 192 -6.05 2.07 -2.78
C VAL A 192 -6.52 3.08 -3.82
N ASP A 193 -6.12 4.33 -3.63
CA ASP A 193 -6.49 5.42 -4.51
C ASP A 193 -5.53 5.47 -5.71
N PHE A 194 -5.81 4.63 -6.71
CA PHE A 194 -5.26 4.80 -8.07
C PHE A 194 -5.67 6.17 -8.67
N GLY A 195 -6.56 6.91 -8.00
CA GLY A 195 -7.10 8.20 -8.35
C GLY A 195 -6.25 9.42 -7.97
N ARG A 196 -5.07 9.26 -7.34
CA ARG A 196 -4.07 10.35 -7.24
C ARG A 196 -3.43 10.72 -8.59
N SER A 197 -4.06 10.36 -9.69
CA SER A 197 -4.25 11.22 -10.87
C SER A 197 -5.02 12.52 -10.54
N GLY A 198 -4.59 13.25 -9.50
CA GLY A 198 -4.83 14.66 -9.37
C GLY A 198 -3.93 15.40 -10.34
N GLY A 199 -4.17 15.20 -11.65
CA GLY A 199 -3.56 16.04 -12.67
C GLY A 199 -3.82 17.50 -12.33
N MET A 200 -3.06 18.42 -12.93
CA MET A 200 -3.24 19.87 -12.79
C MET A 200 -4.72 20.32 -12.82
N SER A 201 -5.60 19.53 -13.45
CA SER A 201 -7.07 19.65 -13.41
C SER A 201 -7.72 19.61 -12.02
N GLN A 202 -7.44 18.63 -11.13
CA GLN A 202 -8.12 18.57 -9.82
C GLN A 202 -7.68 19.71 -8.89
N GLN A 203 -6.41 20.08 -8.91
CA GLN A 203 -5.92 21.27 -8.19
C GLN A 203 -6.51 22.57 -8.75
N LYS A 204 -6.70 22.65 -10.08
CA LYS A 204 -7.38 23.78 -10.74
C LYS A 204 -8.85 23.86 -10.33
N GLU A 205 -9.56 22.73 -10.30
CA GLU A 205 -10.94 22.66 -9.84
C GLU A 205 -11.08 22.95 -8.34
N ALA A 206 -10.14 22.49 -7.50
CA ALA A 206 -10.04 22.87 -6.10
C ALA A 206 -9.86 24.38 -5.93
N LYS A 207 -8.90 25.01 -6.64
CA LYS A 207 -8.72 26.46 -6.61
C LYS A 207 -9.95 27.22 -7.12
N ARG A 208 -10.61 26.74 -8.17
CA ARG A 208 -11.86 27.34 -8.69
C ARG A 208 -12.98 27.27 -7.65
N PHE A 209 -13.15 26.10 -7.03
CA PHE A 209 -14.14 25.89 -5.98
C PHE A 209 -13.87 26.77 -4.77
N LEU A 210 -12.64 26.79 -4.25
CA LEU A 210 -12.26 27.66 -3.13
C LEU A 210 -12.48 29.14 -3.43
N ASN A 211 -12.16 29.60 -4.65
CA ASN A 211 -12.40 31.00 -5.04
C ASN A 211 -13.89 31.33 -5.11
N ALA A 212 -14.72 30.42 -5.63
CA ALA A 212 -16.16 30.60 -5.65
C ALA A 212 -16.74 30.64 -4.23
N LEU A 213 -16.22 29.80 -3.35
CA LEU A 213 -16.67 29.66 -1.98
C LEU A 213 -16.22 30.86 -1.12
N ASN A 214 -15.00 31.36 -1.31
CA ASN A 214 -14.53 32.62 -0.71
C ASN A 214 -15.37 33.82 -1.20
N LYS A 215 -15.70 33.87 -2.49
CA LYS A 215 -16.55 34.95 -3.04
C LYS A 215 -17.96 34.91 -2.46
N GLN A 216 -18.53 33.72 -2.26
CA GLN A 216 -19.82 33.57 -1.61
C GLN A 216 -19.75 33.96 -0.12
N SER A 217 -18.65 33.61 0.57
CA SER A 217 -18.38 34.03 1.94
C SER A 217 -18.32 35.55 2.11
N GLU A 218 -17.70 36.26 1.16
CA GLU A 218 -17.64 37.73 1.17
C GLU A 218 -19.02 38.39 0.94
N LEU A 219 -19.83 37.84 0.02
CA LEU A 219 -21.16 38.36 -0.29
C LEU A 219 -22.17 38.12 0.84
N GLU A 220 -22.14 36.94 1.45
CA GLU A 220 -23.07 36.54 2.50
C GLU A 220 -22.56 36.89 3.91
N GLN A 221 -21.32 37.37 4.04
CA GLN A 221 -20.66 37.67 5.33
C GLN A 221 -20.72 36.48 6.30
N LYS A 222 -20.57 35.26 5.76
CA LYS A 222 -20.67 33.99 6.48
C LYS A 222 -19.42 33.18 6.22
N ASP A 223 -18.85 32.58 7.26
CA ASP A 223 -17.65 31.75 7.17
C ASP A 223 -17.94 30.24 7.30
N CYS A 224 -19.18 29.88 7.64
CA CYS A 224 -19.64 28.51 7.82
C CYS A 224 -20.71 28.15 6.77
N PHE A 225 -20.53 27.04 6.06
CA PHE A 225 -21.46 26.55 5.05
C PHE A 225 -21.97 25.16 5.40
N SER A 226 -23.26 24.93 5.22
CA SER A 226 -23.87 23.62 5.28
C SER A 226 -23.43 22.78 4.08
N ILE A 227 -23.42 21.46 4.24
CA ILE A 227 -23.04 20.55 3.15
C ILE A 227 -23.94 20.75 1.92
N SER A 228 -25.23 21.03 2.13
CA SER A 228 -26.18 21.37 1.06
C SER A 228 -25.80 22.64 0.32
N GLU A 229 -25.32 23.69 1.01
CA GLU A 229 -24.85 24.92 0.35
C GLU A 229 -23.59 24.64 -0.50
N ILE A 230 -22.72 23.76 0.00
CA ILE A 230 -21.49 23.33 -0.68
C ILE A 230 -21.81 22.52 -1.95
N TYR A 231 -22.75 21.57 -1.91
CA TYR A 231 -23.21 20.87 -3.12
C TYR A 231 -23.86 21.82 -4.12
N ASN A 232 -24.76 22.70 -3.66
CA ASN A 232 -25.40 23.68 -4.55
C ASN A 232 -24.39 24.64 -5.19
N LEU A 233 -23.29 24.95 -4.51
CA LEU A 233 -22.20 25.73 -5.07
C LEU A 233 -21.41 24.92 -6.10
N ALA A 234 -21.10 23.66 -5.79
CA ALA A 234 -20.40 22.75 -6.70
C ALA A 234 -21.18 22.52 -8.01
N ASP A 235 -22.50 22.38 -7.92
CA ASP A 235 -23.39 22.26 -9.07
C ASP A 235 -23.42 23.55 -9.90
N ARG A 236 -23.52 24.72 -9.23
CA ARG A 236 -23.53 26.03 -9.89
C ARG A 236 -22.25 26.32 -10.68
N ILE A 237 -21.10 25.86 -10.21
CA ILE A 237 -19.83 26.03 -10.94
C ILE A 237 -19.54 24.89 -11.94
N SER A 238 -20.47 23.92 -12.04
CA SER A 238 -20.33 22.68 -12.80
C SER A 238 -18.99 21.99 -12.52
N LEU A 239 -18.74 21.72 -11.24
CA LEU A 239 -17.48 21.13 -10.78
C LEU A 239 -17.29 19.74 -11.40
N LYS A 240 -16.21 19.57 -12.15
CA LYS A 240 -15.90 18.29 -12.83
C LYS A 240 -15.05 17.40 -11.91
N VAL A 241 -15.71 16.76 -10.94
CA VAL A 241 -15.08 15.77 -10.05
C VAL A 241 -15.85 14.45 -10.06
N PRO A 242 -15.14 13.30 -9.95
CA PRO A 242 -15.76 11.97 -9.99
C PRO A 242 -16.64 11.68 -8.76
N ASP A 243 -16.24 12.20 -7.60
CA ASP A 243 -17.02 12.15 -6.36
C ASP A 243 -16.82 13.45 -5.57
N ILE A 244 -17.92 14.09 -5.20
CA ILE A 244 -17.91 15.37 -4.47
C ILE A 244 -17.62 15.12 -2.99
N ASP A 245 -18.04 13.99 -2.44
CA ASP A 245 -17.91 13.69 -1.00
C ASP A 245 -16.43 13.49 -0.65
N THR A 246 -15.77 12.61 -1.41
CA THR A 246 -14.32 12.40 -1.34
C THR A 246 -13.55 13.70 -1.58
N PHE A 247 -14.03 14.57 -2.46
CA PHE A 247 -13.41 15.87 -2.74
C PHE A 247 -13.51 16.85 -1.56
N ILE A 248 -14.67 16.93 -0.90
CA ILE A 248 -14.86 17.77 0.28
C ILE A 248 -14.01 17.26 1.46
N ASP A 249 -13.94 15.95 1.65
CA ASP A 249 -13.13 15.35 2.70
C ASP A 249 -11.63 15.58 2.47
N ASN A 250 -11.17 15.58 1.22
CA ASN A 250 -9.81 15.99 0.85
C ASN A 250 -9.56 17.48 1.18
N LEU A 251 -10.50 18.37 0.87
CA LEU A 251 -10.37 19.78 1.25
C LEU A 251 -10.37 19.99 2.77
N ASN A 252 -11.02 19.11 3.53
CA ASN A 252 -10.99 19.10 4.99
C ASN A 252 -9.65 18.58 5.53
N SER A 253 -9.10 17.51 4.97
CA SER A 253 -7.80 16.95 5.42
C SER A 253 -6.63 17.87 5.10
N VAL A 254 -6.67 18.59 3.97
CA VAL A 254 -5.66 19.59 3.60
C VAL A 254 -5.81 20.90 4.41
N GLY A 255 -6.93 21.09 5.11
CA GLY A 255 -7.18 22.26 5.97
C GLY A 255 -7.62 23.51 5.22
N TYR A 256 -8.21 23.36 4.03
CA TYR A 256 -8.86 24.47 3.33
C TYR A 256 -10.30 24.69 3.81
N LEU A 257 -10.98 23.59 4.13
CA LEU A 257 -12.26 23.55 4.83
C LEU A 257 -12.05 22.92 6.20
N LEU A 258 -12.87 23.28 7.18
CA LEU A 258 -12.79 22.69 8.51
C LEU A 258 -14.18 22.29 8.99
N LYS A 259 -14.39 21.00 9.20
CA LYS A 259 -15.66 20.47 9.72
C LYS A 259 -15.89 20.96 11.15
N LYS A 260 -16.86 21.86 11.36
CA LYS A 260 -17.18 22.46 12.67
C LYS A 260 -18.38 21.82 13.39
N GLY A 261 -19.17 21.02 12.68
CA GLY A 261 -20.40 20.42 13.22
C GLY A 261 -21.02 19.39 12.27
N PRO A 262 -22.16 18.76 12.64
CA PRO A 262 -22.85 17.83 11.78
C PRO A 262 -23.30 18.54 10.50
N LYS A 263 -22.67 18.19 9.38
CA LYS A 263 -22.92 18.75 8.04
C LYS A 263 -22.59 20.24 7.88
N THR A 264 -21.67 20.80 8.68
CA THR A 264 -21.23 22.20 8.55
C THR A 264 -19.71 22.32 8.44
N TYR A 265 -19.24 23.07 7.45
CA TYR A 265 -17.82 23.29 7.14
C TYR A 265 -17.49 24.78 7.16
N GLN A 266 -16.39 25.15 7.80
CA GLN A 266 -15.89 26.52 7.87
C GLN A 266 -14.75 26.71 6.87
N VAL A 267 -14.70 27.88 6.24
CA VAL A 267 -13.65 28.24 5.27
C VAL A 267 -12.54 28.98 5.99
N LEU A 268 -11.33 28.43 5.97
CA LEU A 268 -10.20 29.04 6.67
C LEU A 268 -9.56 30.20 5.87
N SER A 269 -9.76 30.22 4.55
CA SER A 269 -9.13 31.18 3.64
C SER A 269 -9.88 32.51 3.45
N SER A 270 -11.06 32.70 4.05
CA SER A 270 -11.82 33.93 3.81
C SER A 270 -11.22 35.12 4.57
N SER A 271 -11.13 36.26 3.89
CA SER A 271 -10.81 37.58 4.44
C SER A 271 -11.70 37.94 5.65
N TYR A 272 -12.92 37.39 5.70
CA TYR A 272 -13.87 37.52 6.81
C TYR A 272 -13.50 36.70 8.06
N SER A 273 -12.94 35.48 7.93
CA SER A 273 -12.49 34.71 9.11
C SER A 273 -11.35 35.41 9.84
N ARG A 274 -10.46 36.08 9.08
CA ARG A 274 -9.39 36.94 9.61
C ARG A 274 -9.90 38.15 10.37
N SER A 275 -11.06 38.72 10.01
CA SER A 275 -11.62 39.88 10.73
C SER A 275 -12.32 39.47 12.04
N GLN A 276 -12.90 38.27 12.10
CA GLN A 276 -13.52 37.69 13.31
C GLN A 276 -12.49 37.24 14.37
N SER A 277 -11.33 36.71 13.97
CA SER A 277 -10.30 36.27 14.92
C SER A 277 -9.70 37.40 15.78
N PHE A 278 -9.85 38.67 15.38
CA PHE A 278 -9.43 39.83 16.17
C PHE A 278 -10.48 40.33 17.17
N ARG A 279 -11.73 39.87 17.10
CA ARG A 279 -12.83 40.35 17.97
C ARG A 279 -13.13 39.46 19.18
N THR A 280 -12.54 38.27 19.27
CA THR A 280 -12.87 37.26 20.31
C THR A 280 -11.80 37.04 21.37
N ARG A 281 -10.79 37.92 21.44
CA ARG A 281 -9.88 38.04 22.59
C ARG A 281 -10.10 39.39 23.28
N GLY A 282 -11.20 39.50 24.00
CA GLY A 282 -11.52 40.59 24.92
C GLY A 282 -12.19 40.01 26.14
#